data_AF-A0AAU3UZW8-F1
#
_entry.id   AF-A0AAU3UZW8-F1
#
_cell.length_a   1.000
_cell.length_b   1.000
_cell.length_c   1.000
_cell.angle_alpha   90.00
_cell.angle_beta   90.00
_cell.angle_gamma   90.00
#
_symmetry.space_group_name_H-M   'P 1'
#
loop_
_entity.id
_entity.type
_entity.pdbx_description
1 polymer ?
#
loop_
_entity_poly.entity_id
_entity_poly.type
_entity_poly.pdbx_seq_one_letter_code
_entity_poly.pdbx_strand_id
1 'polypeptide(L)'
;MSLEVIPEELPVISAALLSHQASLTTVLGAQELPAIVGATTAMVSQCDEVSQSFWGDLLGYQQLFLGATTEGIAHLVAGANVLIPVGLDYATSDVSGGAGVGAAGSRVLTV
;
A
#
# COMPACT_ATOMS: atom_id res chain seq x y z
N MET A 1 -24.26 9.97 2.10
CA MET A 1 -23.37 8.90 2.58
C MET A 1 -22.87 9.31 3.95
N SER A 2 -23.06 8.48 4.98
CA SER A 2 -22.37 8.64 6.26
C SER A 2 -21.05 7.89 6.20
N LEU A 3 -19.97 8.55 6.58
CA LEU A 3 -18.65 7.92 6.70
C LEU A 3 -18.54 7.35 8.11
N GLU A 4 -18.52 6.03 8.23
CA GLU A 4 -18.22 5.35 9.48
C GLU A 4 -16.71 5.12 9.54
N VAL A 5 -16.05 5.71 10.53
CA VAL A 5 -14.61 5.59 10.75
C VAL A 5 -14.41 5.18 12.20
N ILE A 6 -13.59 4.16 12.41
CA ILE A 6 -13.15 3.70 13.73
C ILE A 6 -11.70 4.19 13.88
N PRO A 7 -11.46 5.35 14.54
CA PRO A 7 -10.14 5.99 14.56
C PRO A 7 -9.04 5.08 15.14
N GLU A 8 -9.38 4.21 16.07
CA GLU A 8 -8.47 3.27 16.72
C GLU A 8 -7.93 2.20 15.78
N GLU A 9 -8.64 1.91 14.68
CA GLU A 9 -8.20 0.93 13.68
C GLU A 9 -7.23 1.54 12.66
N LEU A 10 -7.22 2.87 12.47
CA LEU A 10 -6.39 3.53 11.46
C LEU A 10 -4.88 3.29 11.66
N PRO A 11 -4.31 3.34 12.89
CA PRO A 11 -2.92 2.96 13.13
C PRO A 11 -2.62 1.48 12.83
N VAL A 12 -3.58 0.59 13.13
CA VAL A 12 -3.45 -0.85 12.87
C VAL A 12 -3.42 -1.12 11.36
N ILE A 13 -4.31 -0.47 10.60
CA ILE A 13 -4.34 -0.54 9.14
C ILE A 13 -3.04 0.02 8.55
N SER A 14 -2.55 1.15 9.06
CA SER A 14 -1.25 1.71 8.64
C SER A 14 -0.11 0.71 8.84
N ALA A 15 -0.03 0.05 10.00
CA ALA A 15 0.98 -0.96 10.28
C ALA A 15 0.85 -2.19 9.35
N ALA A 16 -0.38 -2.62 9.05
CA ALA A 16 -0.64 -3.71 8.12
C ALA A 16 -0.16 -3.38 6.69
N LEU A 17 -0.44 -2.16 6.20
CA LEU A 17 0.03 -1.68 4.89
C LEU A 17 1.57 -1.69 4.80
N LEU A 18 2.27 -1.24 5.84
CA LEU A 18 3.73 -1.28 5.91
C LEU A 18 4.27 -2.72 5.96
N SER A 19 3.62 -3.62 6.69
CA SER A 19 3.98 -5.04 6.74
C SER A 19 3.81 -5.72 5.36
N HIS A 20 2.73 -5.42 4.65
CA HIS A 20 2.50 -5.90 3.28
C HIS A 20 3.54 -5.33 2.31
N GLN A 21 3.86 -4.04 2.40
CA GLN A 21 4.92 -3.45 1.61
C GLN A 21 6.27 -4.15 1.84
N ALA A 22 6.67 -4.35 3.09
CA ALA A 22 7.94 -5.01 3.43
C ALA A 22 7.98 -6.44 2.88
N SER A 23 6.87 -7.17 3.00
CA SER A 23 6.74 -8.54 2.46
C SER A 23 6.86 -8.56 0.93
N LEU A 24 6.13 -7.69 0.23
CA LEU A 24 6.17 -7.59 -1.23
C LEU A 24 7.55 -7.16 -1.75
N THR A 25 8.18 -6.21 -1.07
CA THR A 25 9.55 -5.76 -1.39
C THR A 25 10.54 -6.90 -1.21
N THR A 26 10.39 -7.70 -0.16
CA THR A 26 11.22 -8.89 0.07
C THR A 26 10.99 -9.92 -1.02
N VAL A 27 9.74 -10.20 -1.42
CA VAL A 27 9.45 -11.13 -2.52
C VAL A 27 10.03 -10.63 -3.84
N LEU A 28 9.89 -9.34 -4.17
CA LEU A 28 10.50 -8.77 -5.38
C LEU A 28 12.03 -8.81 -5.35
N GLY A 29 12.65 -8.53 -4.20
CA GLY A 29 14.10 -8.50 -4.04
C GLY A 29 14.74 -9.89 -3.89
N ALA A 30 14.01 -10.86 -3.36
CA ALA A 30 14.45 -12.24 -3.17
C ALA A 30 14.15 -13.12 -4.40
N GLN A 31 13.19 -12.74 -5.24
CA GLN A 31 13.06 -13.39 -6.53
C GLN A 31 14.28 -13.03 -7.38
N GLU A 32 14.79 -14.06 -8.06
CA GLU A 32 15.84 -14.11 -9.07
C GLU A 32 15.61 -13.15 -10.26
N LEU A 33 14.89 -12.05 -10.10
CA LEU A 33 14.50 -11.10 -11.12
C LEU A 33 15.65 -10.65 -12.03
N PRO A 34 16.82 -10.27 -11.51
CA PRO A 34 17.98 -9.99 -12.35
C PRO A 34 18.47 -11.23 -13.13
N ALA A 35 18.41 -12.42 -12.54
CA ALA A 35 18.83 -13.66 -13.17
C ALA A 35 17.82 -14.17 -14.21
N ILE A 36 16.52 -14.01 -13.97
CA ILE A 36 15.42 -14.32 -14.88
C ILE A 36 15.44 -13.37 -16.06
N VAL A 37 15.57 -12.05 -15.83
CA VAL A 37 15.70 -11.06 -16.90
C VAL A 37 16.98 -11.30 -17.70
N GLY A 38 18.10 -11.60 -17.04
CA GLY A 38 19.36 -11.95 -17.70
C GLY A 38 19.25 -13.22 -18.56
N ALA A 39 18.65 -14.28 -18.03
CA ALA A 39 18.41 -15.53 -18.75
C ALA A 39 17.45 -15.33 -19.93
N THR A 40 16.37 -14.58 -19.74
CA THR A 40 15.39 -14.24 -20.79
C THR A 40 16.08 -13.49 -21.93
N THR A 41 16.88 -12.46 -21.62
CA THR A 41 17.62 -11.66 -22.60
C THR A 41 18.61 -12.51 -23.39
N ALA A 42 19.31 -13.45 -22.73
CA ALA A 42 20.22 -14.37 -23.41
C ALA A 42 19.48 -15.29 -24.39
N MET A 43 18.33 -15.83 -23.98
CA MET A 43 17.51 -16.74 -24.80
C MET A 43 16.92 -16.08 -26.05
N VAL A 44 16.58 -14.78 -26.00
CA VAL A 44 16.12 -14.03 -27.19
C VAL A 44 17.12 -14.09 -28.34
N SER A 45 18.43 -14.19 -28.06
CA SER A 45 19.46 -14.19 -29.11
C SER A 45 19.93 -15.59 -29.54
N GLN A 46 19.52 -16.65 -28.84
CA GLN A 46 20.11 -17.99 -28.97
C GLN A 46 19.13 -19.06 -29.48
N CYS A 47 17.84 -18.75 -29.61
CA CYS A 47 16.82 -19.71 -30.02
C CYS A 47 16.33 -19.50 -31.47
N ASP A 48 15.48 -20.41 -31.97
CA ASP A 48 14.78 -20.25 -33.26
C ASP A 48 13.81 -19.06 -33.23
N GLU A 49 13.41 -18.56 -34.40
CA GLU A 49 12.59 -17.34 -34.54
C GLU A 49 11.29 -17.35 -33.70
N VAL A 50 10.63 -18.50 -33.56
CA VAL A 50 9.39 -18.61 -32.76
C VAL A 50 9.72 -18.47 -31.27
N SER A 51 10.76 -19.17 -30.81
CA SER A 51 11.25 -19.04 -29.44
C SER A 51 11.76 -17.63 -29.14
N GLN A 52 12.43 -16.96 -30.08
CA GLN A 52 12.87 -15.57 -29.91
C GLN A 52 11.66 -14.63 -29.69
N SER A 53 10.59 -14.80 -30.47
CA SER A 53 9.36 -14.02 -30.30
C SER A 53 8.76 -14.24 -28.90
N PHE A 54 8.64 -15.49 -28.46
CA PHE A 54 8.12 -15.82 -27.12
C PHE A 54 8.96 -15.18 -26.01
N TRP A 55 10.28 -15.30 -26.08
CA TRP A 55 11.17 -14.71 -25.06
C TRP A 55 11.16 -13.19 -25.09
N GLY A 56 11.01 -12.58 -26.27
CA GLY A 56 10.83 -11.13 -26.42
C GLY A 56 9.55 -10.63 -25.77
N ASP A 57 8.42 -11.32 -26.01
CA ASP A 57 7.14 -10.99 -25.38
C ASP A 57 7.19 -11.16 -23.86
N LEU A 58 7.83 -12.23 -23.39
CA LEU A 58 8.00 -12.47 -21.95
C LEU A 58 8.84 -11.35 -21.30
N LEU A 59 9.92 -10.92 -21.95
CA LEU A 59 10.75 -9.81 -21.46
C LEU A 59 9.97 -8.50 -21.37
N GLY A 60 9.17 -8.19 -22.40
CA GLY A 60 8.29 -7.02 -22.40
C GLY A 60 7.24 -7.07 -21.29
N TYR A 61 6.60 -8.23 -21.10
CA TYR A 61 5.64 -8.44 -20.02
C TYR A 61 6.29 -8.27 -18.64
N GLN A 62 7.49 -8.82 -18.42
CA GLN A 62 8.21 -8.69 -17.15
C GLN A 62 8.44 -7.21 -16.80
N GLN A 63 8.90 -6.40 -17.75
CA GLN A 63 9.12 -4.96 -17.51
C GLN A 63 7.83 -4.24 -17.09
N LEU A 64 6.72 -4.51 -17.80
CA LEU A 64 5.42 -3.93 -17.48
C LEU A 64 4.93 -4.36 -16.09
N PHE A 65 4.97 -5.66 -15.81
CA PHE A 65 4.54 -6.23 -14.54
C PHE A 65 5.31 -5.65 -13.36
N LEU A 66 6.64 -5.56 -13.47
CA LEU A 66 7.51 -5.08 -12.40
C LEU A 66 7.38 -3.58 -12.16
N GLY A 67 7.26 -2.81 -13.24
CA GLY A 67 7.01 -1.37 -13.15
C GLY A 67 5.73 -1.09 -12.37
N ALA A 68 4.61 -1.67 -12.80
CA ALA A 68 3.32 -1.52 -12.14
C ALA A 68 3.32 -2.05 -10.69
N THR A 69 4.01 -3.18 -10.45
CA THR A 69 4.09 -3.74 -9.09
C THR A 69 4.89 -2.85 -8.15
N THR A 70 6.00 -2.28 -8.61
CA THR A 70 6.84 -1.36 -7.83
C THR A 70 6.06 -0.09 -7.48
N GLU A 71 5.31 0.46 -8.43
CA GLU A 71 4.40 1.59 -8.21
C GLU A 71 3.31 1.24 -7.18
N GLY A 72 2.66 0.09 -7.32
CA GLY A 72 1.67 -0.40 -6.36
C GLY A 72 2.22 -0.54 -4.94
N ILE A 73 3.45 -1.05 -4.79
CA ILE A 73 4.13 -1.14 -3.51
C ILE A 73 4.38 0.27 -2.91
N ALA A 74 4.77 1.25 -3.73
CA ALA A 74 4.95 2.62 -3.27
C ALA A 74 3.63 3.25 -2.77
N HIS A 75 2.49 2.92 -3.39
CA HIS A 75 1.18 3.37 -2.94
C HIS A 75 0.79 2.82 -1.55
N LEU A 76 1.25 1.62 -1.17
CA LEU A 76 1.00 1.09 0.19
C LEU A 76 1.68 1.97 1.25
N VAL A 77 2.90 2.45 1.00
CA VAL A 77 3.63 3.36 1.89
C VAL A 77 2.95 4.72 1.94
N ALA A 78 2.58 5.26 0.77
CA ALA A 78 1.85 6.52 0.70
C ALA A 78 0.53 6.46 1.48
N GLY A 79 -0.24 5.38 1.33
CA GLY A 79 -1.47 5.13 2.07
C GLY A 79 -1.23 5.05 3.58
N ALA A 80 -0.24 4.26 4.03
CA ALA A 80 0.12 4.16 5.44
C ALA A 80 0.46 5.54 6.05
N ASN A 81 1.28 6.33 5.36
CA ASN A 81 1.69 7.64 5.83
C ASN A 81 0.54 8.66 5.93
N VAL A 82 -0.54 8.48 5.16
CA VAL A 82 -1.73 9.34 5.23
C VAL A 82 -2.66 8.93 6.39
N LEU A 83 -2.73 7.65 6.74
CA LEU A 83 -3.66 7.18 7.78
C LEU A 83 -3.27 7.64 9.19
N ILE A 84 -1.97 7.83 9.46
CA ILE A 84 -1.48 8.30 10.77
C ILE A 84 -2.01 9.71 11.12
N PRO A 85 -1.80 10.76 10.28
CA PRO A 85 -2.31 12.09 10.58
C PRO A 85 -3.85 12.13 10.59
N VAL A 86 -4.53 11.35 9.72
CA VAL A 86 -6.00 11.28 9.71
C VAL A 86 -6.54 10.73 11.03
N GLY A 87 -5.89 9.71 11.61
CA GLY A 87 -6.29 9.20 12.93
C GLY A 87 -6.11 10.22 14.05
N LEU A 88 -5.05 11.03 14.00
CA LEU A 88 -4.82 12.12 14.96
C LEU A 88 -5.86 13.25 14.80
N ASP A 89 -6.21 13.62 13.57
CA ASP A 89 -7.24 14.62 13.30
C ASP A 89 -8.63 14.18 13.79
N TYR A 90 -8.95 12.89 13.64
CA TYR A 90 -10.17 12.32 14.19
C TYR A 90 -10.17 12.35 15.72
N ALA A 91 -9.08 11.93 16.38
CA ALA A 91 -8.99 11.93 17.83
C ALA A 91 -9.11 13.35 18.42
N THR A 92 -8.49 14.35 17.80
CA THR A 92 -8.57 15.75 18.25
C THR A 92 -9.96 16.34 18.03
N SER A 93 -10.61 16.02 16.91
CA SER A 93 -11.98 16.45 16.62
C SER A 93 -12.99 15.83 17.59
N ASP A 94 -12.86 14.54 17.91
CA ASP A 94 -13.73 13.85 18.87
C ASP A 94 -13.59 14.41 20.28
N VAL A 95 -12.38 14.69 20.75
CA VAL A 95 -12.15 15.36 22.05
C VAL A 95 -12.85 16.72 22.11
N SER A 96 -12.81 17.49 21.01
CA SER A 96 -13.49 18.79 20.94
C SER A 96 -15.03 18.67 20.90
N GLY A 97 -15.57 17.62 20.27
CA GLY A 97 -17.00 17.29 20.28
C GLY A 97 -17.49 16.81 21.64
N GLY A 98 -16.73 15.92 22.29
CA GLY A 98 -17.00 15.41 23.64
C GLY A 98 -16.99 16.51 24.69
N ALA A 99 -16.10 17.51 24.58
CA ALA A 99 -16.11 18.69 25.44
C ALA A 99 -17.41 19.52 25.27
N GLY A 100 -17.92 19.62 24.04
CA GLY A 100 -19.20 20.28 23.75
C GLY A 100 -20.41 19.53 24.33
N VAL A 101 -20.43 18.20 24.23
CA VAL A 101 -21.49 17.36 24.81
C VAL A 101 -21.41 17.36 26.33
N GLY A 102 -20.22 17.29 26.93
CA GLY A 102 -20.02 17.37 28.37
C GLY A 102 -20.50 18.70 28.96
N ALA A 103 -20.24 19.82 28.26
CA ALA A 103 -20.74 21.14 28.67
C ALA A 103 -22.27 21.25 28.56
N ALA A 104 -22.89 20.64 27.54
CA ALA A 104 -24.35 20.59 27.39
C ALA A 104 -25.02 19.68 28.42
N GLY A 105 -24.43 18.51 28.73
CA GLY A 105 -24.91 17.57 29.74
C GLY A 105 -24.78 18.09 31.17
N SER A 106 -23.69 18.82 31.46
CA SER A 106 -23.49 19.47 32.78
C SER A 106 -24.52 20.54 33.09
N ARG A 107 -25.17 21.16 32.09
CA ARG A 107 -26.22 22.16 32.28
C ARG A 107 -27.58 21.58 32.66
N VAL A 108 -27.78 20.27 32.53
CA VAL A 108 -29.08 19.61 32.81
C VAL A 108 -29.17 19.12 34.27
N LEU A 109 -28.08 19.14 35.03
CA LEU A 109 -27.99 18.64 36.41
C LEU A 109 -28.14 19.71 37.51
N THR A 110 -28.67 20.89 37.20
CA THR A 110 -29.01 21.93 38.20
C THR A 110 -30.52 22.13 38.27
N VAL A 111 -31.21 21.25 38.98
CA VAL A 111 -32.56 21.48 39.54
C VAL A 111 -32.60 20.88 40.94
#